data_AF-Q065S7-F1
#
_entry.id   AF-Q065S7-F1
#
_cell.length_a   1.000
_cell.length_b   1.000
_cell.length_c   1.000
_cell.angle_alpha   90.00
_cell.angle_beta   90.00
_cell.angle_gamma   90.00
#
_symmetry.space_group_name_H-M   'P 1'
#
loop_
_entity.id
_entity.type
_entity.pdbx_description
1 polymer ?
#
loop_
_entity_poly.entity_id
_entity_poly.type
_entity_poly.pdbx_seq_one_letter_code
_entity_poly.pdbx_strand_id
1 'polypeptide(L)' 'MKKVIGPLRRASIYGSVSYFGLVLINNSNLNLPSLWIAYLPMFIAVYALTQWIDRRFG' A
#
# COMPACT_ATOMS: atom_id res chain seq x y z
N MET A 1 6.76 -0.59 25.25
CA MET A 1 5.67 -1.01 24.34
C MET A 1 5.24 0.08 23.36
N LYS A 2 4.97 1.33 23.81
CA LYS A 2 4.50 2.42 22.91
C LYS A 2 5.40 2.74 21.70
N LYS A 3 6.72 2.59 21.80
CA LYS A 3 7.67 2.86 20.69
C LYS A 3 7.52 1.92 19.47
N VAL A 4 7.00 0.71 19.66
CA VAL A 4 6.89 -0.30 18.58
C VAL A 4 5.54 -0.23 17.87
N ILE A 5 4.51 0.31 18.54
CA ILE A 5 3.13 0.36 18.03
C ILE A 5 3.03 1.20 16.75
N GLY A 6 3.71 2.34 16.69
CA GLY A 6 3.70 3.22 15.51
C GLY A 6 4.30 2.55 14.25
N PRO A 7 5.56 2.07 14.31
CA PRO A 7 6.16 1.35 13.19
C PRO A 7 5.36 0.12 12.76
N LEU A 8 4.84 -0.66 13.72
CA LEU A 8 4.06 -1.86 13.42
C LEU A 8 2.75 -1.50 12.70
N ARG A 9 2.03 -0.47 13.17
CA ARG A 9 0.81 0.01 12.51
C ARG A 9 1.09 0.45 11.07
N ARG A 10 2.16 1.23 10.83
CA ARG A 10 2.56 1.65 9.48
C ARG A 10 2.84 0.45 8.58
N ALA A 11 3.59 -0.53 9.08
CA ALA A 11 3.90 -1.75 8.35
C ALA A 11 2.64 -2.55 8.03
N SER A 12 1.72 -2.69 8.99
CA SER A 12 0.44 -3.40 8.81
C SER A 12 -0.45 -2.72 7.77
N ILE A 13 -0.59 -1.38 7.82
CA ILE A 13 -1.37 -0.63 6.83
C ILE A 13 -0.75 -0.77 5.45
N TYR A 14 0.55 -0.48 5.33
CA TYR A 14 1.25 -0.54 4.05
C TYR A 14 1.17 -1.94 3.43
N GLY A 15 1.50 -2.97 4.21
CA GLY A 15 1.49 -4.35 3.75
C GLY A 15 0.10 -4.82 3.30
N SER A 16 -0.93 -4.55 4.10
CA SER A 16 -2.30 -5.00 3.79
C SER A 16 -2.88 -4.29 2.56
N VAL A 17 -2.69 -2.97 2.46
CA VAL A 17 -3.19 -2.18 1.32
C VAL A 17 -2.41 -2.52 0.05
N SER A 18 -1.08 -2.68 0.12
CA SER A 18 -0.28 -3.15 -1.01
C SER A 18 -0.72 -4.51 -1.49
N TYR A 19 -0.93 -5.47 -0.58
CA TYR A 19 -1.40 -6.80 -0.95
C TYR A 19 -2.75 -6.73 -1.69
N PHE A 20 -3.70 -5.95 -1.18
CA PHE A 20 -4.98 -5.75 -1.84
C PHE A 20 -4.83 -5.15 -3.25
N GLY A 21 -4.00 -4.12 -3.42
CA GLY A 21 -3.70 -3.54 -4.72
C GLY A 21 -3.06 -4.55 -5.69
N LEU A 22 -2.17 -5.41 -5.20
CA LEU A 22 -1.54 -6.46 -6.01
C LEU A 22 -2.58 -7.49 -6.44
N VAL A 23 -3.49 -7.91 -5.57
CA VAL A 23 -4.58 -8.82 -5.91
C VAL A 23 -5.46 -8.23 -7.00
N LEU A 24 -5.86 -6.96 -6.87
CA LEU A 24 -6.67 -6.29 -7.89
C LEU A 24 -5.94 -6.20 -9.24
N ILE A 25 -4.70 -5.72 -9.26
CA ILE A 25 -3.94 -5.57 -10.52
C ILE A 25 -3.69 -6.93 -11.17
N ASN A 26 -3.23 -7.94 -10.40
CA ASN A 26 -2.89 -9.24 -10.97
C ASN A 26 -4.10 -10.07 -11.43
N ASN A 27 -5.31 -9.75 -10.96
CA ASN A 27 -6.54 -10.44 -11.38
C ASN A 27 -7.39 -9.61 -12.36
N SER A 28 -6.92 -8.43 -12.76
CA SER A 28 -7.67 -7.52 -13.65
C SER A 28 -7.58 -7.85 -15.14
N ASN A 29 -6.71 -8.79 -15.54
CA ASN A 29 -6.37 -9.07 -16.94
C ASN A 29 -5.91 -7.82 -17.73
N LEU A 30 -5.29 -6.85 -17.04
CA LEU A 30 -4.72 -5.66 -17.66
C LEU A 30 -3.67 -6.05 -18.71
N ASN A 31 -3.93 -5.69 -19.97
CA ASN A 31 -3.00 -5.86 -21.07
C ASN A 31 -2.10 -4.63 -21.22
N LEU A 32 -1.09 -4.53 -20.34
CA LEU A 32 -0.11 -3.45 -20.36
C LEU A 32 1.23 -3.98 -20.90
N PRO A 33 2.02 -3.14 -21.61
CA PRO A 33 3.36 -3.51 -22.06
C PRO A 33 4.31 -3.80 -20.89
N SER A 34 4.01 -3.27 -19.69
CA SER A 34 4.69 -3.60 -18.45
C SER A 34 3.78 -3.32 -17.25
N LEU A 35 3.68 -4.26 -16.32
CA LEU A 35 2.89 -4.09 -15.10
C LEU A 35 3.45 -3.01 -14.16
N TRP A 36 4.71 -2.59 -14.32
CA TRP A 36 5.28 -1.45 -13.59
C TRP A 36 4.47 -0.16 -13.75
N ILE A 37 3.80 0.00 -14.90
CA ILE A 37 2.91 1.13 -15.18
C ILE A 37 1.74 1.15 -14.19
N ALA A 38 1.26 -0.01 -13.74
CA ALA A 38 0.21 -0.12 -12.72
C ALA A 38 0.79 -0.17 -11.29
N TYR A 39 1.89 -0.90 -11.08
CA TYR A 39 2.48 -1.08 -9.75
C TYR A 39 3.07 0.20 -9.17
N LEU A 40 3.81 0.98 -9.96
CA LEU A 40 4.45 2.21 -9.47
C LEU A 40 3.43 3.21 -8.91
N PRO A 41 2.37 3.61 -9.64
CA PRO A 41 1.37 4.52 -9.09
C PRO A 41 0.58 3.88 -7.94
N MET A 42 0.35 2.56 -7.97
CA MET A 42 -0.27 1.86 -6.85
C MET A 42 0.54 2.02 -5.56
N PHE A 43 1.86 1.77 -5.59
CA PHE A 43 2.70 1.90 -4.40
C PHE A 43 2.85 3.36 -3.91
N ILE A 44 2.82 4.34 -4.83
CA ILE A 44 2.75 5.76 -4.45
C ILE A 44 1.44 6.05 -3.70
N ALA A 45 0.31 5.56 -4.19
CA ALA A 45 -0.98 5.72 -3.54
C ALA A 45 -1.02 5.02 -2.17
N VAL A 46 -0.50 3.80 -2.07
CA VAL A 46 -0.39 3.09 -0.78
C VAL A 46 0.46 3.87 0.21
N TYR A 47 1.61 4.41 -0.22
CA TYR A 47 2.45 5.22 0.64
C TYR A 47 1.70 6.45 1.16
N ALA A 48 1.08 7.23 0.26
CA ALA A 48 0.33 8.42 0.64
C ALA A 48 -0.81 8.10 1.61
N LEU A 49 -1.57 7.03 1.34
CA LEU A 49 -2.64 6.55 2.20
C LEU A 49 -2.12 6.10 3.57
N THR A 50 -1.02 5.34 3.60
CA THR A 50 -0.39 4.89 4.84
C THR A 50 0.02 6.08 5.70
N GLN A 51 0.67 7.10 5.12
CA GLN A 51 1.06 8.31 5.85
C GLN A 51 -0.16 9.10 6.35
N TRP A 52 -1.22 9.19 5.55
CA TRP A 52 -2.44 9.88 5.93
C TRP A 52 -3.16 9.19 7.09
N ILE A 53 -3.34 7.87 7.02
CA ILE A 53 -3.96 7.08 8.10
C ILE A 53 -3.11 7.17 9.36
N ASP A 54 -1.80 6.99 9.25
CA ASP A 54 -0.93 7.04 10.41
C ASP A 54 -0.93 8.41 11.10
N ARG A 55 -0.99 9.52 10.35
CA ARG A 55 -1.13 10.87 10.93
C ARG A 55 -2.49 11.11 11.59
N ARG A 56 -3.54 10.43 11.14
CA ARG A 56 -4.90 10.62 11.66
C ARG A 56 -5.16 9.80 12.93
N PHE A 57 -4.54 8.64 13.06
CA PHE A 57 -4.77 7.68 14.15
C PHE A 57 -3.53 7.39 15.01
N GLY A 58 -2.43 8.10 14.76
CA GLY A 58 -1.13 7.90 15.41
C GLY A 58 -0.69 9.05 16.26
#